data_AF-A0A645CCX3-F1
#
_entry.id   AF-A0A645CCX3-F1
#
_cell.length_a   1.000
_cell.length_b   1.000
_cell.length_c   1.000
_cell.angle_alpha   90.00
_cell.angle_beta   90.00
_cell.angle_gamma   90.00
#
_symmetry.space_group_name_H-M   'P 1'
#
loop_
_entity.id
_entity.type
_entity.pdbx_description
1 polymer ?
#
loop_
_entity_poly.entity_id
_entity_poly.type
_entity_poly.pdbx_seq_one_letter_code
_entity_poly.pdbx_strand_id
1 'polypeptide(L)'
;MKKTTKCDGRTLEVSPGTFYDFRYLPYPSDSFKMVVFDPPHLIKAGANSWLATRYGLLSEDWEKQLKEGFDECMRVLDQYGTLIFKWNDDQIKLSEVLKVFGQKPLFGDKRSKTHWCVFMKGVEE
;
A
#
# COMPACT_ATOMS: atom_id res chain seq x y z
N MET A 1 14.79 12.25 7.94
CA MET A 1 14.10 13.54 7.98
C MET A 1 14.18 14.19 6.61
N LYS A 2 13.04 14.54 5.99
CA LYS A 2 12.99 15.30 4.72
C LYS A 2 12.30 16.64 4.97
N LYS A 3 12.93 17.74 4.51
CA LYS A 3 12.42 19.10 4.65
C LYS A 3 12.40 19.78 3.29
N THR A 4 11.25 20.33 2.88
CA THR A 4 11.08 21.02 1.60
C THR A 4 10.18 22.23 1.78
N THR A 5 10.53 23.34 1.13
CA THR A 5 9.69 24.55 1.06
C THR A 5 8.71 24.41 -0.10
N LYS A 6 7.41 24.56 0.17
CA LYS A 6 6.35 24.57 -0.84
C LYS A 6 6.35 25.90 -1.60
N CYS A 7 5.68 25.94 -2.75
CA CYS A 7 5.54 27.14 -3.58
C CYS A 7 4.88 28.34 -2.86
N ASP A 8 4.16 28.09 -1.76
CA ASP A 8 3.51 29.11 -0.93
C ASP A 8 4.34 29.52 0.31
N GLY A 9 5.62 29.14 0.35
CA GLY A 9 6.55 29.47 1.45
C GLY A 9 6.41 28.60 2.69
N ARG A 10 5.43 27.69 2.77
CA ARG A 10 5.29 26.78 3.91
C ARG A 10 6.35 25.69 3.91
N THR A 11 6.81 25.32 5.10
CA THR A 11 7.71 24.17 5.30
C THR A 11 6.90 22.87 5.35
N LEU A 12 7.26 21.90 4.51
CA LEU A 12 6.86 20.50 4.67
C LEU A 12 7.99 19.75 5.38
N GLU A 13 7.69 19.16 6.54
CA GLU A 13 8.60 18.31 7.27
C GLU A 13 8.02 16.90 7.38
N VAL A 14 8.83 15.91 6.98
CA VAL A 14 8.53 14.48 7.14
C VAL A 14 9.60 13.88 8.04
N SER A 15 9.24 13.61 9.29
CA SER A 15 10.11 13.05 10.32
C SER A 15 9.42 11.90 11.07
N PRO A 16 9.23 10.74 10.42
CA PRO A 16 8.70 9.57 11.10
C PRO A 16 9.70 9.11 12.18
N GLY A 17 9.18 8.71 13.35
CA GLY A 17 10.00 8.20 14.45
C GLY A 17 10.61 6.81 14.17
N THR A 18 10.09 6.11 13.18
CA THR A 18 10.51 4.76 12.79
C THR A 18 10.44 4.59 11.28
N PHE A 19 11.40 3.85 10.72
CA PHE A 19 11.42 3.48 9.32
C PHE A 19 11.31 1.96 9.23
N TYR A 20 10.24 1.47 8.63
CA TYR A 20 10.04 0.05 8.42
C TYR A 20 9.86 -0.23 6.92
N ASP A 21 10.41 -1.37 6.49
CA ASP A 21 10.06 -1.97 5.23
C ASP A 21 8.70 -2.65 5.42
N PHE A 22 7.69 -2.28 4.63
CA PHE A 22 6.34 -2.83 4.80
C PHE A 22 6.27 -4.33 4.48
N ARG A 23 7.31 -4.89 3.87
CA ARG A 23 7.47 -6.33 3.61
C ARG A 23 7.98 -7.10 4.84
N TYR A 24 8.50 -6.39 5.83
CA TYR A 24 9.13 -6.94 7.04
C TYR A 24 8.77 -6.06 8.25
N LEU A 25 7.52 -6.14 8.68
CA LEU A 25 7.03 -5.41 9.84
C LEU A 25 7.55 -6.04 11.13
N PRO A 26 7.99 -5.25 12.11
CA PRO A 26 8.57 -5.74 13.38
C PRO A 26 7.50 -6.18 14.38
N TYR A 27 6.38 -6.73 13.89
CA TYR A 27 5.26 -7.18 14.70
C TYR A 27 5.09 -8.69 14.57
N PRO A 28 4.77 -9.40 15.65
CA PRO A 28 4.41 -10.82 15.59
C PRO A 28 3.22 -11.07 14.65
N SER A 29 3.03 -12.33 14.25
CA SER A 29 1.80 -12.72 13.58
C SER A 29 0.59 -12.45 14.47
N ASP A 30 -0.57 -12.19 13.86
CA ASP A 30 -1.85 -12.02 14.57
C ASP A 30 -1.87 -10.89 15.61
N SER A 31 -1.10 -9.82 15.34
CA SER A 31 -0.97 -8.66 16.23
C SER A 31 -2.11 -7.65 16.12
N PHE A 32 -2.80 -7.59 14.97
CA PHE A 32 -3.75 -6.54 14.67
C PHE A 32 -5.10 -7.08 14.20
N LYS A 33 -6.17 -6.40 14.62
CA LYS A 33 -7.55 -6.64 14.14
C LYS A 33 -7.82 -6.04 12.77
N MET A 34 -7.08 -5.01 12.41
CA MET A 34 -7.26 -4.26 11.16
C MET A 34 -5.92 -3.71 10.67
N VAL A 35 -5.69 -3.80 9.36
CA VAL A 35 -4.54 -3.20 8.67
C VAL A 35 -5.07 -2.38 7.51
N VAL A 36 -4.50 -1.19 7.31
CA VAL A 36 -4.72 -0.38 6.11
C VAL A 36 -3.46 -0.40 5.27
N PHE A 37 -3.56 -0.94 4.06
CA PHE A 37 -2.46 -1.02 3.12
C PHE A 37 -2.68 -0.03 1.97
N ASP A 38 -1.87 1.02 1.94
CA ASP A 38 -1.86 2.08 0.92
C ASP A 38 -0.44 2.27 0.38
N PRO A 39 0.10 1.28 -0.37
CA PRO A 39 1.46 1.36 -0.90
C PRO A 39 1.58 2.41 -2.02
N PRO A 40 2.81 2.78 -2.42
CA PRO A 40 3.04 3.51 -3.66
C PRO A 40 2.39 2.77 -4.84
N HIS A 41 1.82 3.51 -5.80
CA HIS A 41 1.10 2.95 -6.96
C HIS A 41 1.64 3.44 -8.31
N LEU A 42 2.79 4.11 -8.30
CA LEU A 42 3.43 4.67 -9.50
C LEU A 42 4.73 3.92 -9.77
N ILE A 43 4.93 3.45 -11.00
CA ILE A 43 6.23 2.92 -11.48
C ILE A 43 7.07 4.07 -12.02
N LYS A 44 6.43 4.97 -12.76
CA LYS A 44 7.08 6.13 -13.39
C LYS A 44 6.47 7.41 -12.85
N ALA A 45 7.30 8.31 -12.35
CA ALA A 45 6.93 9.71 -12.22
C ALA A 45 8.15 10.53 -12.63
N GLY A 46 7.93 11.79 -13.05
CA GLY A 46 9.07 12.67 -13.33
C GLY A 46 10.02 12.67 -12.13
N ALA A 47 11.33 12.52 -12.39
CA ALA A 47 12.34 12.30 -11.35
C ALA A 47 12.33 13.38 -10.23
N ASN A 48 11.87 14.59 -10.56
CA ASN A 48 11.70 15.72 -9.63
C ASN A 48 10.23 16.08 -9.37
N SER A 49 9.29 15.21 -9.73
CA SER A 49 7.87 15.49 -9.51
C SER A 49 7.55 15.43 -8.02
N TRP A 50 6.68 16.34 -7.60
CA TRP A 50 6.19 16.39 -6.23
C TRP A 50 5.48 15.08 -5.84
N LEU A 51 4.87 14.37 -6.80
CA LEU A 51 4.20 13.09 -6.60
C LEU A 51 5.19 11.99 -6.19
N ALA A 52 6.29 11.78 -6.92
CA ALA A 52 7.33 10.81 -6.53
C ALA A 52 7.94 11.15 -5.17
N THR A 53 8.17 12.44 -4.92
CA THR A 53 8.78 12.90 -3.66
C THR A 53 7.87 12.62 -2.46
N ARG A 54 6.54 12.74 -2.64
CA ARG A 54 5.55 12.58 -1.57
C ARG A 54 5.08 11.15 -1.36
N TYR A 55 4.88 10.39 -2.44
CA TYR A 55 4.21 9.08 -2.40
C TYR A 55 5.13 7.91 -2.70
N GLY A 56 6.39 8.17 -3.07
CA GLY A 56 7.33 7.13 -3.47
C GLY A 56 7.01 6.54 -4.85
N LEU A 57 7.86 5.62 -5.28
CA LEU A 57 7.71 4.84 -6.50
C LEU A 57 7.82 3.36 -6.16
N LEU A 58 7.08 2.53 -6.88
CA LEU A 58 7.35 1.10 -6.94
C LEU A 58 8.59 0.85 -7.79
N SER A 59 9.32 -0.20 -7.44
CA SER A 59 10.45 -0.68 -8.24
C SER A 59 10.00 -1.35 -9.54
N GLU A 60 10.95 -1.75 -10.39
CA GLU A 60 10.63 -2.54 -11.59
C GLU A 60 10.03 -3.91 -11.23
N ASP A 61 10.39 -4.47 -10.07
CA ASP A 61 9.86 -5.72 -9.51
C ASP A 61 8.65 -5.46 -8.58
N TRP A 62 7.75 -4.59 -9.03
CA TRP A 62 6.61 -4.14 -8.24
C TRP A 62 5.68 -5.29 -7.84
N GLU A 63 5.56 -6.32 -8.69
CA GLU A 63 4.69 -7.48 -8.43
C GLU A 63 5.13 -8.20 -7.16
N LYS A 64 6.43 -8.54 -7.08
CA LYS A 64 7.00 -9.16 -5.89
C LYS A 64 6.86 -8.25 -4.68
N GLN A 65 7.18 -6.96 -4.84
CA GLN A 65 7.12 -6.00 -3.75
C GLN A 65 5.71 -5.88 -3.15
N LEU A 66 4.68 -5.83 -3.99
CA LEU A 66 3.28 -5.77 -3.55
C LEU A 66 2.82 -7.10 -2.95
N LYS A 67 3.25 -8.24 -3.52
CA LYS A 67 2.92 -9.56 -2.95
C LYS A 67 3.48 -9.73 -1.54
N GLU A 68 4.77 -9.45 -1.37
CA GLU A 68 5.45 -9.54 -0.07
C GLU A 68 4.78 -8.60 0.95
N GLY A 69 4.40 -7.39 0.54
CA GLY A 69 3.70 -6.45 1.42
C GLY A 69 2.29 -6.89 1.80
N PHE A 70 1.53 -7.44 0.85
CA PHE A 70 0.19 -7.97 1.12
C PHE A 70 0.25 -9.17 2.07
N ASP A 71 1.16 -10.11 1.81
CA ASP A 71 1.38 -11.29 2.65
C ASP A 71 1.81 -10.89 4.06
N GLU A 72 2.67 -9.87 4.17
CA GLU A 72 3.10 -9.36 5.46
C GLU A 72 1.95 -8.70 6.24
N CYS A 73 1.08 -7.95 5.56
CA CYS A 73 -0.15 -7.42 6.14
C CYS A 73 -1.07 -8.54 6.64
N MET A 74 -1.23 -9.61 5.86
CA MET A 74 -2.01 -10.79 6.26
C MET A 74 -1.37 -11.57 7.41
N ARG A 75 -0.03 -11.63 7.48
CA ARG A 75 0.69 -12.27 8.58
C ARG A 75 0.38 -11.59 9.91
N VAL A 76 0.48 -10.25 9.95
CA VAL A 76 0.28 -9.47 11.18
C VAL A 76 -1.18 -9.26 11.55
N LEU A 77 -2.12 -9.46 10.61
CA LEU A 77 -3.54 -9.54 10.91
C LEU A 77 -3.86 -10.80 11.70
N ASP A 78 -4.78 -10.72 12.65
CA ASP A 78 -5.29 -11.87 13.38
C ASP A 78 -6.40 -12.61 12.62
N GLN A 79 -6.79 -13.78 13.11
CA GLN A 79 -7.86 -14.56 12.50
C GLN A 79 -9.15 -13.75 12.44
N TYR A 80 -9.76 -13.68 11.24
CA TYR A 80 -10.90 -12.83 10.91
C TYR A 80 -10.64 -11.32 10.98
N GLY A 81 -9.39 -10.90 11.15
CA GLY A 81 -8.97 -9.52 10.99
C GLY A 81 -9.13 -9.03 9.55
N THR A 82 -9.28 -7.71 9.39
CA THR A 82 -9.65 -7.09 8.12
C THR A 82 -8.49 -6.30 7.52
N LEU A 83 -8.16 -6.57 6.26
CA LEU A 83 -7.25 -5.75 5.47
C LEU A 83 -8.06 -4.79 4.59
N ILE A 84 -7.81 -3.49 4.73
CA ILE A 84 -8.33 -2.45 3.84
C ILE A 84 -7.20 -2.07 2.89
N PHE A 85 -7.37 -2.35 1.61
CA PHE A 85 -6.42 -2.01 0.56
C PHE A 85 -6.90 -0.80 -0.23
N LYS A 86 -6.08 0.24 -0.32
CA LYS A 86 -6.32 1.40 -1.17
C LYS A 86 -5.42 1.32 -2.40
N TRP A 87 -6.00 1.51 -3.59
CA TRP A 87 -5.26 1.46 -4.84
C TRP A 87 -5.72 2.51 -5.83
N ASN A 88 -4.79 3.15 -6.53
CA ASN A 88 -5.11 3.98 -7.68
C ASN A 88 -4.61 3.29 -8.96
N ASP A 89 -5.49 3.10 -9.94
CA ASP A 89 -5.25 2.23 -11.10
C ASP A 89 -4.75 2.95 -12.37
N ASP A 90 -4.15 4.13 -12.20
CA ASP A 90 -3.70 4.99 -13.28
C ASP A 90 -2.61 4.33 -14.14
N GLN A 91 -1.59 3.71 -13.50
CA GLN A 91 -0.48 3.03 -14.21
C GLN A 91 -0.59 1.51 -14.20
N ILE A 92 -0.99 0.93 -13.08
CA ILE A 92 -1.12 -0.53 -12.91
C ILE A 92 -2.59 -0.83 -12.59
N LYS A 93 -3.21 -1.73 -13.36
CA LYS A 93 -4.63 -2.02 -13.18
C LYS A 93 -4.87 -2.78 -11.89
N LEU A 94 -5.97 -2.46 -11.19
CA LEU A 94 -6.37 -3.19 -9.98
C LEU A 94 -6.45 -4.70 -10.25
N SER A 95 -6.94 -5.11 -11.42
CA SER A 95 -7.02 -6.52 -11.80
C SER A 95 -5.66 -7.23 -11.88
N GLU A 96 -4.57 -6.52 -12.18
CA GLU A 96 -3.22 -7.06 -12.17
C GLU A 96 -2.74 -7.25 -10.73
N VAL A 97 -2.95 -6.24 -9.88
CA VAL A 97 -2.59 -6.31 -8.45
C VAL A 97 -3.37 -7.42 -7.73
N LEU A 98 -4.66 -7.58 -8.01
CA LEU A 98 -5.46 -8.66 -7.40
C LEU A 98 -4.98 -10.05 -7.83
N LYS A 99 -4.48 -10.21 -9.07
CA LYS A 99 -3.84 -11.47 -9.50
C LYS A 99 -2.56 -11.73 -8.72
N VAL A 100 -1.75 -10.69 -8.50
CA VAL A 100 -0.52 -10.78 -7.70
C VAL A 100 -0.85 -11.22 -6.28
N PHE A 101 -1.86 -10.62 -5.64
CA PHE A 101 -2.27 -10.99 -4.28
C PHE A 101 -2.79 -12.43 -4.19
N GLY A 102 -3.39 -12.96 -5.25
CA GLY A 102 -3.90 -14.33 -5.29
C GLY A 102 -5.15 -14.54 -4.42
N GLN A 103 -5.75 -13.46 -3.91
CA GLN A 103 -6.97 -13.47 -3.12
C GLN A 103 -7.97 -12.46 -3.67
N LYS A 104 -9.26 -12.80 -3.66
CA LYS A 104 -10.34 -11.87 -4.02
C LYS A 104 -10.75 -11.04 -2.81
N PRO A 105 -11.04 -9.74 -2.98
CA PRO A 105 -11.64 -8.96 -1.91
C PRO A 105 -13.09 -9.38 -1.69
N LEU A 106 -13.56 -9.32 -0.43
CA LEU A 106 -14.96 -9.55 -0.07
C LEU A 106 -15.88 -8.54 -0.74
N PHE A 107 -15.45 -7.28 -0.78
CA PHE A 107 -16.13 -6.19 -1.47
C PHE A 107 -15.17 -5.04 -1.73
N GLY A 108 -15.62 -4.10 -2.57
CA GLY A 108 -14.88 -2.90 -2.88
C GLY A 108 -15.55 -2.07 -3.96
N ASP A 109 -14.87 -1.00 -4.34
CA ASP A 109 -15.34 -0.11 -5.40
C ASP A 109 -15.40 -0.83 -6.75
N LYS A 110 -16.54 -0.68 -7.45
CA LYS A 110 -16.72 -1.24 -8.81
C LYS A 110 -16.30 -0.27 -9.91
N ARG A 111 -16.38 1.03 -9.66
CA ARG A 111 -16.16 2.09 -10.64
C ARG A 111 -15.49 3.28 -9.96
N SER A 112 -14.17 3.37 -10.09
CA SER A 112 -13.37 4.51 -9.64
C SER A 112 -11.98 4.41 -10.28
N LYS A 113 -11.22 5.51 -10.29
CA LYS A 113 -9.76 5.45 -10.47
C LYS A 113 -9.03 5.09 -9.17
N THR A 114 -9.64 5.41 -8.03
CA THR A 114 -9.12 5.06 -6.69
C THR A 114 -10.07 4.09 -6.03
N HIS A 115 -9.62 2.87 -5.83
CA HIS A 115 -10.38 1.75 -5.32
C HIS A 115 -10.04 1.51 -3.85
N TRP A 116 -11.06 1.21 -3.08
CA TRP A 116 -10.93 0.57 -1.77
C TRP A 116 -11.43 -0.87 -1.88
N CYS A 117 -10.58 -1.82 -1.49
CA CYS A 117 -10.88 -3.24 -1.47
C CYS A 117 -10.74 -3.76 -0.04
N VAL A 118 -11.65 -4.62 0.38
CA VAL A 118 -11.66 -5.18 1.74
C VAL A 118 -11.45 -6.68 1.67
N PHE A 119 -10.48 -7.18 2.44
CA PHE A 119 -10.18 -8.60 2.58
C PHE A 119 -10.27 -9.00 4.05
N MET A 120 -10.41 -10.29 4.31
CA MET A 120 -10.43 -10.85 5.66
C MET A 120 -9.50 -12.06 5.74
N LYS A 121 -8.74 -12.17 6.82
CA LYS A 121 -7.85 -13.31 7.06
C LYS A 121 -8.65 -14.56 7.43
N GLY A 122 -8.27 -15.70 6.84
CA GLY A 122 -8.86 -17.00 7.17
C GLY A 122 -10.26 -17.23 6.61
N VAL A 123 -10.65 -16.46 5.58
CA VAL A 123 -11.85 -16.68 4.79
C VAL A 123 -11.41 -16.85 3.34
N GLU A 124 -11.56 -18.07 2.81
CA GLU A 124 -11.41 -18.36 1.38
C GLU A 124 -12.80 -18.35 0.74
N GLU A 125 -12.93 -17.72 -0.45
CA GLU A 125 -14.08 -17.91 -1.34
C GLU A 125 -13.83 -19.06 -2.32
#